data_AF-A0A126T6R3-F1
#
_entry.id   AF-A0A126T6R3-F1
#
_cell.length_a   1.000
_cell.length_b   1.000
_cell.length_c   1.000
_cell.angle_alpha   90.00
_cell.angle_beta   90.00
_cell.angle_gamma   90.00
#
_symmetry.space_group_name_H-M   'P 1'
#
loop_
_entity.id
_entity.type
_entity.pdbx_description
1 polymer ?
#
loop_
_entity_poly.entity_id
_entity_poly.type
_entity_poly.pdbx_seq_one_letter_code
_entity_poly.pdbx_strand_id
1 'polypeptide(L)'
;MTQPQNFSDLLDSHCVHPWADVWINTAGDVTCCTQNRTRFGNVRQHSIEEMWNSDAAQSVRKLIGENKYMAAGCAPECPFLRGAKTEGRLPPPPKEQINLDFEIPEPGTALAKNIATVVDDYKHKRLQVSGLPLYVDTQPILRCNSDCFMCNQEHLSSMEHSDPVLEKIETLKSTAKVFRWQGGEVFSSKRFFNYLDNFDSSCNPNLTKYVITNGSLLTKERLVALTSVENPVYFLVSIDGVTKQTYEKIRVGLTYERVMECLFNLAEIQAKSANNRVLVCWNYVVMNSTLDEMREAIDLAAKLNIDLNFAALQGEFPEENIFRYPVYTPEILINKFTELQDYSNTKNIAVSGIDGMIYRIKQRQDYLPAY
;
A
#
# COMPACT_ATOMS: atom_id res chain seq x y z
N MET A 1 31.25 -1.54 -9.29
CA MET A 1 29.94 -1.34 -8.63
C MET A 1 28.90 -1.95 -9.55
N THR A 2 28.04 -2.82 -9.04
CA THR A 2 26.91 -3.38 -9.80
C THR A 2 26.00 -2.24 -10.24
N GLN A 3 25.53 -2.26 -11.49
CA GLN A 3 24.53 -1.29 -11.94
C GLN A 3 23.24 -1.47 -11.11
N PRO A 4 22.56 -0.38 -10.73
CA PRO A 4 21.28 -0.46 -10.03
C PRO A 4 20.28 -1.23 -10.91
N GLN A 5 19.57 -2.18 -10.32
CA GLN A 5 18.59 -3.02 -11.03
C GLN A 5 17.17 -2.56 -10.75
N ASN A 6 16.89 -2.13 -9.51
CA ASN A 6 15.58 -1.72 -9.06
C ASN A 6 15.53 -0.23 -8.75
N PHE A 7 14.32 0.34 -8.75
CA PHE A 7 14.09 1.73 -8.38
C PHE A 7 14.62 2.04 -6.97
N SER A 8 14.44 1.13 -6.01
CA SER A 8 14.96 1.33 -4.66
C SER A 8 16.48 1.49 -4.58
N ASP A 9 17.23 0.88 -5.50
CA ASP A 9 18.70 0.97 -5.54
C ASP A 9 19.17 2.39 -5.86
N LEU A 10 18.26 3.23 -6.38
CA LEU A 10 18.52 4.63 -6.73
C LEU A 10 18.19 5.60 -5.59
N LEU A 11 17.62 5.11 -4.49
CA LEU A 11 17.14 5.93 -3.39
C LEU A 11 18.17 6.00 -2.25
N ASP A 12 18.21 7.17 -1.60
CA ASP A 12 19.06 7.49 -0.45
C ASP A 12 18.29 7.30 0.88
N SER A 13 18.65 8.05 1.92
CA SER A 13 18.20 7.80 3.29
C SER A 13 16.81 8.32 3.68
N HIS A 14 16.13 9.09 2.83
CA HIS A 14 14.88 9.75 3.20
C HIS A 14 13.68 9.22 2.40
N CYS A 15 12.47 9.49 2.88
CA CYS A 15 11.25 9.04 2.20
C CYS A 15 11.12 9.71 0.83
N VAL A 16 10.98 8.90 -0.23
CA VAL A 16 10.85 9.37 -1.62
C VAL A 16 9.45 9.89 -1.96
N HIS A 17 8.42 9.60 -1.14
CA HIS A 17 7.02 9.90 -1.47
C HIS A 17 6.76 11.34 -1.94
N PRO A 18 7.35 12.40 -1.35
CA PRO A 18 7.15 13.77 -1.85
C PRO A 18 7.64 14.01 -3.29
N TRP A 19 8.49 13.15 -3.84
CA TRP A 19 9.05 13.22 -5.19
C TRP A 19 8.46 12.17 -6.14
N ALA A 20 7.86 11.09 -5.63
CA ALA A 20 7.43 9.96 -6.46
C ALA A 20 5.97 9.53 -6.25
N ASP A 21 5.30 9.98 -5.20
CA ASP A 21 3.98 9.46 -4.82
C ASP A 21 2.95 10.58 -4.74
N VAL A 22 1.76 10.30 -5.27
CA VAL A 22 0.58 11.14 -5.10
C VAL A 22 -0.55 10.31 -4.53
N TRP A 23 -1.19 10.83 -3.49
CA TRP A 23 -2.43 10.29 -2.93
C TRP A 23 -3.58 11.25 -3.17
N ILE A 24 -4.68 10.75 -3.72
CA ILE A 24 -5.87 11.54 -4.02
C ILE A 24 -7.07 10.93 -3.31
N ASN A 25 -7.54 11.59 -2.25
CA ASN A 25 -8.71 11.11 -1.50
C ASN A 25 -10.01 11.29 -2.30
N THR A 26 -11.12 10.78 -1.78
CA THR A 26 -12.42 10.85 -2.48
C THR A 26 -12.99 12.27 -2.59
N ALA A 27 -12.54 13.19 -1.73
CA ALA A 27 -12.82 14.62 -1.83
C ALA A 27 -11.91 15.34 -2.86
N GLY A 28 -11.04 14.62 -3.56
CA GLY A 28 -10.13 15.16 -4.56
C GLY A 28 -8.93 15.90 -3.96
N ASP A 29 -8.72 15.84 -2.65
CA ASP A 29 -7.57 16.44 -2.01
C ASP A 29 -6.32 15.62 -2.28
N VAL A 30 -5.23 16.34 -2.50
CA VAL A 30 -3.94 15.74 -2.88
C VAL A 30 -2.94 15.87 -1.74
N THR A 31 -2.27 14.77 -1.41
CA THR A 31 -1.08 14.71 -0.54
C THR A 31 -0.03 13.79 -1.17
N CYS A 32 1.16 13.64 -0.58
CA CYS A 32 2.16 12.70 -1.09
C CYS A 32 1.90 11.23 -0.70
N CYS A 33 1.10 10.97 0.35
CA CYS A 33 0.68 9.62 0.73
C CYS A 33 -0.45 9.66 1.76
N THR A 34 -1.06 8.52 2.05
CA THR A 34 -2.13 8.36 3.06
C THR A 34 -1.72 8.75 4.49
N GLN A 35 -0.42 8.84 4.76
CA GLN A 35 0.15 9.06 6.09
C GLN A 35 0.68 10.50 6.29
N ASN A 36 0.57 11.35 5.26
CA ASN A 36 0.92 12.76 5.35
C ASN A 36 -0.35 13.62 5.30
N ARG A 37 -0.46 14.59 6.22
CA ARG A 37 -1.66 15.43 6.38
C ARG A 37 -1.58 16.77 5.65
N THR A 38 -0.46 17.07 4.99
CA THR A 38 -0.24 18.36 4.33
C THR A 38 -0.86 18.33 2.94
N ARG A 39 -1.95 19.07 2.75
CA ARG A 39 -2.68 19.15 1.48
C ARG A 39 -1.91 20.00 0.47
N PHE A 40 -1.61 19.43 -0.69
CA PHE A 40 -0.96 20.07 -1.83
C PHE A 40 -1.94 20.86 -2.70
N GLY A 41 -3.21 20.45 -2.69
CA GLY A 41 -4.29 21.13 -3.39
C GLY A 41 -5.51 20.22 -3.52
N ASN A 42 -6.40 20.59 -4.44
CA ASN A 42 -7.56 19.79 -4.80
C ASN A 42 -7.66 19.63 -6.32
N VAL A 43 -7.74 18.38 -6.79
CA VAL A 43 -7.75 17.97 -8.20
C VAL A 43 -8.97 18.50 -8.96
N ARG A 44 -10.03 18.91 -8.26
CA ARG A 44 -11.21 19.52 -8.87
C ARG A 44 -10.98 20.99 -9.25
N GLN A 45 -9.99 21.63 -8.65
CA GLN A 45 -9.74 23.07 -8.77
C GLN A 45 -8.45 23.39 -9.52
N HIS A 46 -7.46 22.51 -9.46
CA HIS A 46 -6.12 22.76 -9.99
C HIS A 46 -5.68 21.65 -10.96
N SER A 47 -4.65 21.91 -11.76
CA SER A 47 -3.93 20.88 -12.53
C SER A 47 -3.08 20.02 -11.58
N ILE A 48 -2.66 18.84 -12.06
CA ILE A 48 -1.77 17.97 -11.28
C ILE A 48 -0.44 18.67 -11.02
N GLU A 49 0.13 19.33 -12.04
CA GLU A 49 1.41 20.03 -12.00
C GLU A 49 1.39 21.20 -11.02
N GLU A 50 0.29 21.98 -11.01
CA GLU A 50 0.09 23.09 -10.07
C GLU A 50 0.12 22.60 -8.62
N MET A 51 -0.59 21.52 -8.31
CA MET A 51 -0.60 20.94 -6.96
C MET A 51 0.75 20.31 -6.60
N TRP A 52 1.35 19.58 -7.55
CA TRP A 52 2.61 18.87 -7.36
C TRP A 52 3.79 19.81 -7.07
N ASN A 53 3.70 21.07 -7.51
CA ASN A 53 4.67 22.12 -7.22
C ASN A 53 4.12 23.26 -6.36
N SER A 54 3.01 23.05 -5.67
CA SER A 54 2.47 24.01 -4.69
C SER A 54 3.47 24.33 -3.57
N ASP A 55 3.32 25.47 -2.92
CA ASP A 55 4.14 25.83 -1.75
C ASP A 55 4.08 24.77 -0.64
N ALA A 56 2.92 24.12 -0.48
CA ALA A 56 2.74 23.02 0.46
C ALA A 56 3.57 21.79 0.08
N ALA A 57 3.56 21.38 -1.19
CA ALA A 57 4.39 20.28 -1.68
C ALA A 57 5.89 20.57 -1.55
N GLN A 58 6.31 21.77 -1.91
CA GLN A 58 7.70 22.24 -1.76
C GLN A 58 8.14 22.26 -0.29
N SER A 59 7.27 22.70 0.62
CA SER A 59 7.53 22.66 2.07
C SER A 59 7.71 21.24 2.59
N VAL A 60 6.87 20.30 2.17
CA VAL A 60 7.00 18.88 2.55
C VAL A 60 8.31 18.28 2.04
N ARG A 61 8.70 18.54 0.78
CA ARG A 61 10.00 18.11 0.23
C ARG A 61 11.17 18.66 1.04
N LYS A 62 11.13 19.96 1.36
CA LYS A 62 12.17 20.61 2.17
C LYS A 62 12.30 19.92 3.52
N LEU A 63 11.19 19.79 4.25
CA LEU A 63 11.18 19.24 5.60
C LEU A 63 11.62 17.78 5.59
N ILE A 64 11.11 16.95 4.69
CA ILE A 64 11.53 15.54 4.57
C ILE A 64 12.98 15.41 4.14
N GLY A 65 13.48 16.25 3.25
CA GLY A 65 14.90 16.30 2.86
C GLY A 65 15.84 16.71 4.01
N GLU A 66 15.31 17.42 5.00
CA GLU A 66 15.97 17.77 6.28
C GLU A 66 15.68 16.73 7.39
N ASN A 67 15.00 15.62 7.08
CA ASN A 67 14.48 14.60 8.01
C ASN A 67 13.40 15.08 8.99
N LYS A 68 12.84 16.28 8.81
CA LYS A 68 11.80 16.90 9.66
C LYS A 68 10.39 16.36 9.43
N TYR A 69 10.19 15.06 9.61
CA TYR A 69 8.97 14.37 9.21
C TYR A 69 7.72 14.86 9.96
N MET A 70 7.83 15.14 11.27
CA MET A 70 6.66 15.58 12.04
C MET A 70 6.20 16.97 11.63
N ALA A 71 7.16 17.88 11.42
CA ALA A 71 6.88 19.21 10.89
C ALA A 71 6.32 19.14 9.46
N ALA A 72 6.71 18.13 8.66
CA ALA A 72 6.15 17.89 7.33
C ALA A 72 4.70 17.37 7.37
N GLY A 73 4.17 17.03 8.54
CA GLY A 73 2.81 16.49 8.72
C GLY A 73 2.71 14.97 8.55
N CYS A 74 3.82 14.24 8.67
CA CYS A 74 3.83 12.77 8.59
C CYS A 74 3.36 12.12 9.90
N ALA A 75 2.62 11.03 9.79
CA ALA A 75 2.25 10.20 10.94
C ALA A 75 3.49 9.42 11.46
N PRO A 76 3.75 9.41 12.78
CA PRO A 76 4.89 8.67 13.36
C PRO A 76 4.86 7.16 13.04
N GLU A 77 3.66 6.60 12.89
CA GLU A 77 3.45 5.17 12.69
C GLU A 77 3.40 4.76 11.23
N CYS A 78 3.69 5.67 10.30
CA CYS A 78 3.66 5.35 8.88
C CYS A 78 4.65 4.21 8.53
N PRO A 79 4.46 3.48 7.42
CA PRO A 79 5.34 2.38 7.02
C PRO A 79 6.82 2.78 6.88
N PHE A 80 7.09 4.06 6.60
CA PHE A 80 8.44 4.60 6.53
C PHE A 80 9.04 4.93 7.89
N LEU A 81 8.26 5.38 8.88
CA LEU A 81 8.70 5.83 10.22
C LEU A 81 8.49 4.80 11.34
N ARG A 82 7.61 3.81 11.18
CA ARG A 82 7.46 2.64 12.06
C ARG A 82 7.55 2.96 13.57
N GLY A 83 7.01 4.11 13.99
CA GLY A 83 7.00 4.56 15.38
C GLY A 83 8.31 5.15 15.94
N ALA A 84 9.33 5.42 15.11
CA ALA A 84 10.56 6.04 15.60
C ALA A 84 10.36 7.48 16.08
N LYS A 85 11.10 7.82 17.12
CA LYS A 85 11.06 9.14 17.79
C LYS A 85 12.06 10.14 17.21
N THR A 86 13.15 9.65 16.61
CA THR A 86 14.23 10.48 16.09
C THR A 86 14.17 10.58 14.57
N GLU A 87 14.42 11.79 14.10
CA GLU A 87 14.49 12.14 12.69
C GLU A 87 15.84 11.70 12.08
N GLY A 88 15.82 11.06 10.91
CA GLY A 88 17.03 10.67 10.15
C GLY A 88 17.48 9.23 10.37
N ARG A 89 16.98 8.30 9.56
CA ARG A 89 17.24 6.86 9.68
C ARG A 89 17.42 6.18 8.34
N LEU A 90 17.94 4.95 8.37
CA LEU A 90 17.96 4.10 7.18
C LEU A 90 16.53 3.81 6.72
N PRO A 91 16.28 3.86 5.39
CA PRO A 91 14.97 3.55 4.85
C PRO A 91 14.64 2.08 5.17
N PRO A 92 13.36 1.76 5.39
CA PRO A 92 12.95 0.38 5.53
C PRO A 92 13.29 -0.41 4.25
N PRO A 93 13.52 -1.73 4.35
CA PRO A 93 13.72 -2.56 3.17
C PRO A 93 12.56 -2.38 2.16
N PRO A 94 12.82 -2.29 0.85
CA PRO A 94 11.80 -2.04 -0.17
C PRO A 94 10.65 -3.06 -0.13
N LYS A 95 11.00 -4.35 0.06
CA LYS A 95 10.05 -5.47 0.20
C LYS A 95 9.03 -5.31 1.33
N GLU A 96 9.26 -4.36 2.24
CA GLU A 96 8.39 -4.10 3.37
C GLU A 96 7.55 -2.82 3.22
N GLN A 97 7.65 -2.14 2.07
CA GLN A 97 6.75 -1.08 1.72
C GLN A 97 5.54 -1.65 0.97
N ILE A 98 4.40 -0.98 1.13
CA ILE A 98 3.19 -1.30 0.36
C ILE A 98 3.31 -0.92 -1.13
N ASN A 99 4.25 -0.04 -1.44
CA ASN A 99 4.61 0.30 -2.80
C ASN A 99 5.50 -0.81 -3.37
N LEU A 100 5.05 -1.41 -4.47
CA LEU A 100 5.80 -2.43 -5.18
C LEU A 100 7.08 -1.80 -5.74
N ASP A 101 8.23 -2.28 -5.27
CA ASP A 101 9.49 -1.99 -5.95
C ASP A 101 9.48 -2.63 -7.34
N PHE A 102 10.33 -2.10 -8.22
CA PHE A 102 10.29 -2.50 -9.62
C PHE A 102 11.64 -2.37 -10.31
N GLU A 103 11.86 -3.27 -11.26
CA GLU A 103 12.99 -3.20 -12.17
C GLU A 103 12.92 -1.93 -13.02
N ILE A 104 14.06 -1.29 -13.20
CA ILE A 104 14.17 -0.08 -14.02
C ILE A 104 13.86 -0.47 -15.47
N PRO A 105 12.84 0.14 -16.11
CA PRO A 105 12.45 -0.23 -17.47
C PRO A 105 13.50 0.21 -18.49
N GLU A 106 13.44 -0.42 -19.67
CA GLU A 106 14.31 -0.10 -20.80
C GLU A 106 14.33 1.41 -21.13
N PRO A 107 15.51 1.99 -21.44
CA PRO A 107 15.63 3.40 -21.78
C PRO A 107 14.75 3.80 -22.98
N GLY A 108 14.30 5.06 -22.99
CA GLY A 108 13.61 5.67 -24.14
C GLY A 108 12.08 5.77 -23.99
N THR A 109 11.47 4.98 -23.09
CA THR A 109 10.04 5.14 -22.75
C THR A 109 9.78 6.42 -21.96
N ALA A 110 8.52 6.91 -21.96
CA ALA A 110 8.11 8.07 -21.16
C ALA A 110 8.29 7.80 -19.65
N LEU A 111 7.95 6.60 -19.19
CA LEU A 111 8.20 6.14 -17.83
C LEU A 111 9.70 6.15 -17.47
N ALA A 112 10.58 5.58 -18.30
CA ALA A 112 12.02 5.55 -18.02
C ALA A 112 12.62 6.96 -17.91
N LYS A 113 12.19 7.88 -18.78
CA LYS A 113 12.57 9.30 -18.69
C LYS A 113 12.08 9.94 -17.39
N ASN A 114 10.82 9.70 -17.03
CA ASN A 114 10.26 10.23 -15.79
C ASN A 114 10.97 9.70 -14.54
N ILE A 115 11.29 8.39 -14.49
CA ILE A 115 12.07 7.80 -13.39
C ILE A 115 13.43 8.49 -13.25
N ALA A 116 14.14 8.71 -14.36
CA ALA A 116 15.43 9.40 -14.32
C ALA A 116 15.31 10.83 -13.76
N THR A 117 14.26 11.57 -14.17
CA THR A 117 13.99 12.90 -13.65
C THR A 117 13.62 12.89 -12.17
N VAL A 118 12.73 11.99 -11.73
CA VAL A 118 12.34 11.83 -10.32
C VAL A 118 13.55 11.50 -9.45
N VAL A 119 14.44 10.65 -9.93
CA VAL A 119 15.67 10.29 -9.21
C VAL A 119 16.64 11.47 -9.13
N ASP A 120 16.80 12.26 -10.19
CA ASP A 120 17.61 13.49 -10.15
C ASP A 120 17.02 14.51 -9.16
N ASP A 121 15.72 14.76 -9.25
CA ASP A 121 14.99 15.69 -8.38
C ASP A 121 15.12 15.28 -6.91
N TYR A 122 14.99 13.97 -6.63
CA TYR A 122 15.12 13.38 -5.30
C TYR A 122 16.55 13.49 -4.74
N LYS A 123 17.57 13.06 -5.51
CA LYS A 123 18.98 13.10 -5.07
C LYS A 123 19.47 14.50 -4.77
N HIS A 124 19.02 15.48 -5.54
CA HIS A 124 19.34 16.90 -5.32
C HIS A 124 18.38 17.60 -4.37
N LYS A 125 17.39 16.88 -3.79
CA LYS A 125 16.37 17.40 -2.88
C LYS A 125 15.68 18.65 -3.44
N ARG A 126 15.40 18.66 -4.74
CA ARG A 126 14.75 19.81 -5.39
C ARG A 126 13.37 20.00 -4.80
N LEU A 127 13.01 21.26 -4.55
CA LEU A 127 11.70 21.61 -4.00
C LEU A 127 10.67 21.72 -5.12
N GLN A 128 11.02 22.45 -6.17
CA GLN A 128 10.28 22.45 -7.43
C GLN A 128 10.85 21.34 -8.33
N VAL A 129 9.97 20.47 -8.79
CA VAL A 129 10.33 19.23 -9.48
C VAL A 129 9.70 19.20 -10.86
N SER A 130 10.37 18.51 -11.78
CA SER A 130 9.87 18.28 -13.14
C SER A 130 9.47 16.82 -13.34
N GLY A 131 9.97 15.91 -12.49
CA GLY A 131 9.49 14.54 -12.39
C GLY A 131 8.04 14.51 -11.90
N LEU A 132 7.22 13.75 -12.62
CA LEU A 132 5.83 13.48 -12.27
C LEU A 132 5.74 12.25 -11.36
N PRO A 133 4.66 12.10 -10.57
CA PRO A 133 4.48 10.95 -9.71
C PRO A 133 4.64 9.60 -10.45
N LEU A 134 5.38 8.69 -9.83
CA LEU A 134 5.55 7.30 -10.26
C LEU A 134 4.48 6.39 -9.66
N TYR A 135 4.04 6.67 -8.45
CA TYR A 135 2.95 5.99 -7.77
C TYR A 135 1.75 6.92 -7.68
N VAL A 136 0.67 6.54 -8.36
CA VAL A 136 -0.60 7.26 -8.35
C VAL A 136 -1.58 6.44 -7.53
N ASP A 137 -1.84 6.89 -6.31
CA ASP A 137 -2.69 6.20 -5.36
C ASP A 137 -3.97 6.99 -5.14
N THR A 138 -5.11 6.33 -5.19
CA THR A 138 -6.40 7.02 -5.21
C THR A 138 -7.43 6.32 -4.34
N GLN A 139 -8.31 7.14 -3.77
CA GLN A 139 -9.51 6.72 -3.07
C GLN A 139 -10.74 7.02 -3.95
N PRO A 140 -11.01 6.22 -4.99
CA PRO A 140 -12.12 6.50 -5.91
C PRO A 140 -13.47 6.53 -5.19
N ILE A 141 -13.62 5.81 -4.07
CA ILE A 141 -14.85 5.77 -3.28
C ILE A 141 -14.56 5.67 -1.78
N LEU A 142 -15.51 6.16 -0.96
CA LEU A 142 -15.50 5.96 0.50
C LEU A 142 -16.46 4.87 0.98
N ARG A 143 -17.52 4.58 0.21
CA ARG A 143 -18.50 3.57 0.58
C ARG A 143 -17.86 2.19 0.74
N CYS A 144 -18.19 1.49 1.82
CA CYS A 144 -17.76 0.12 2.06
C CYS A 144 -18.97 -0.76 2.41
N ASN A 145 -18.91 -2.04 2.03
CA ASN A 145 -19.90 -3.05 2.39
C ASN A 145 -19.55 -3.81 3.68
N SER A 146 -18.58 -3.30 4.44
CA SER A 146 -18.08 -3.87 5.69
C SER A 146 -17.97 -2.77 6.73
N ASP A 147 -18.16 -3.11 8.00
CA ASP A 147 -18.01 -2.18 9.12
C ASP A 147 -16.90 -2.65 10.07
N CYS A 148 -15.69 -2.77 9.53
CA CYS A 148 -14.57 -3.35 10.28
C CYS A 148 -14.22 -2.45 11.47
N PHE A 149 -14.12 -3.01 12.68
CA PHE A 149 -13.91 -2.19 13.89
C PHE A 149 -12.61 -1.39 13.86
N MET A 150 -11.59 -1.85 13.11
CA MET A 150 -10.29 -1.20 13.00
C MET A 150 -10.21 -0.16 11.87
N CYS A 151 -11.30 0.08 11.15
CA CYS A 151 -11.33 1.03 10.04
C CYS A 151 -11.80 2.41 10.49
N ASN A 152 -11.06 3.45 10.09
CA ASN A 152 -11.40 4.85 10.41
C ASN A 152 -12.13 5.57 9.27
N GLN A 153 -12.61 4.85 8.25
CA GLN A 153 -13.30 5.45 7.11
C GLN A 153 -14.80 5.61 7.36
N GLU A 154 -15.40 6.62 6.75
CA GLU A 154 -16.85 6.84 6.78
C GLU A 154 -17.56 5.91 5.77
N HIS A 155 -17.82 4.66 6.18
CA HIS A 155 -18.33 3.59 5.30
C HIS A 155 -19.68 3.86 4.63
N LEU A 156 -20.49 4.76 5.20
CA LEU A 156 -21.82 5.13 4.67
C LEU A 156 -21.78 6.28 3.66
N SER A 157 -20.62 6.93 3.50
CA SER A 157 -20.48 8.06 2.58
C SER A 157 -20.80 7.64 1.15
N SER A 158 -21.52 8.50 0.42
CA SER A 158 -21.76 8.33 -1.02
C SER A 158 -20.72 9.05 -1.87
N MET A 159 -19.67 9.61 -1.27
CA MET A 159 -18.62 10.28 -2.02
C MET A 159 -17.91 9.28 -2.93
N GLU A 160 -17.68 9.71 -4.17
CA GLU A 160 -16.88 9.02 -5.17
C GLU A 160 -16.24 10.03 -6.13
N HIS A 161 -15.20 9.59 -6.84
CA HIS A 161 -14.60 10.37 -7.94
C HIS A 161 -15.58 10.45 -9.11
N SER A 162 -15.72 11.65 -9.68
CA SER A 162 -16.46 11.90 -10.91
C SER A 162 -15.56 11.65 -12.12
N ASP A 163 -16.17 11.45 -13.31
CA ASP A 163 -15.43 11.22 -14.55
C ASP A 163 -14.37 12.31 -14.83
N PRO A 164 -14.63 13.63 -14.65
CA PRO A 164 -13.59 14.66 -14.82
C PRO A 164 -12.40 14.54 -13.86
N VAL A 165 -12.60 13.97 -12.67
CA VAL A 165 -11.50 13.72 -11.72
C VAL A 165 -10.68 12.54 -12.21
N LEU A 166 -11.34 11.46 -12.63
CA LEU A 166 -10.69 10.28 -13.17
C LEU A 166 -9.86 10.61 -14.42
N GLU A 167 -10.44 11.34 -15.38
CA GLU A 167 -9.74 11.83 -16.58
C GLU A 167 -8.51 12.67 -16.24
N LYS A 168 -8.59 13.55 -15.23
CA LYS A 168 -7.44 14.35 -14.79
C LYS A 168 -6.34 13.50 -14.16
N ILE A 169 -6.69 12.44 -13.45
CA ILE A 169 -5.70 11.50 -12.86
C ILE A 169 -5.04 10.67 -13.97
N GLU A 170 -5.80 10.30 -15.01
CA GLU A 170 -5.31 9.51 -16.14
C GLU A 170 -4.21 10.19 -16.97
N THR A 171 -4.04 11.51 -16.86
CA THR A 171 -2.93 12.22 -17.53
C THR A 171 -1.56 11.68 -17.11
N LEU A 172 -1.46 11.07 -15.93
CA LEU A 172 -0.24 10.46 -15.39
C LEU A 172 0.05 9.05 -15.95
N LYS A 173 -0.86 8.42 -16.70
CA LYS A 173 -0.71 7.02 -17.17
C LYS A 173 0.58 6.77 -17.94
N SER A 174 1.01 7.73 -18.75
CA SER A 174 2.18 7.58 -19.63
C SER A 174 3.52 7.61 -18.87
N THR A 175 3.55 8.19 -17.66
CA THR A 175 4.78 8.44 -16.89
C THR A 175 4.81 7.75 -15.54
N ALA A 176 3.67 7.25 -15.04
CA ALA A 176 3.59 6.51 -13.78
C ALA A 176 4.02 5.04 -13.93
N LYS A 177 4.52 4.45 -12.85
CA LYS A 177 4.76 3.02 -12.75
C LYS A 177 3.55 2.28 -12.18
N VAL A 178 2.86 2.83 -11.19
CA VAL A 178 1.75 2.17 -10.50
C VAL A 178 0.55 3.09 -10.46
N PHE A 179 -0.61 2.57 -10.85
CA PHE A 179 -1.91 3.12 -10.49
C PHE A 179 -2.55 2.22 -9.45
N ARG A 180 -2.76 2.76 -8.25
CA ARG A 180 -3.36 2.06 -7.12
C ARG A 180 -4.74 2.64 -6.78
N TRP A 181 -5.71 1.76 -6.63
CA TRP A 181 -7.06 2.08 -6.19
C TRP A 181 -7.38 1.37 -4.88
N GLN A 182 -7.78 2.14 -3.88
CA GLN A 182 -8.12 1.66 -2.54
C GLN A 182 -9.22 2.54 -1.92
N GLY A 183 -9.51 2.39 -0.63
CA GLY A 183 -10.51 3.21 0.06
C GLY A 183 -11.55 2.38 0.76
N GLY A 184 -12.83 2.62 0.45
CA GLY A 184 -13.92 1.73 0.85
C GLY A 184 -13.80 0.37 0.15
N GLU A 185 -14.92 -0.18 -0.33
CA GLU A 185 -14.86 -1.37 -1.19
C GLU A 185 -15.03 -0.95 -2.64
N VAL A 186 -13.92 -0.79 -3.36
CA VAL A 186 -13.88 -0.24 -4.73
C VAL A 186 -14.88 -0.91 -5.68
N PHE A 187 -15.11 -2.22 -5.53
CA PHE A 187 -16.04 -2.98 -6.36
C PHE A 187 -17.53 -2.79 -6.00
N SER A 188 -17.84 -1.99 -4.99
CA SER A 188 -19.21 -1.58 -4.66
C SER A 188 -19.73 -0.45 -5.57
N SER A 189 -18.85 0.29 -6.24
CA SER A 189 -19.24 1.30 -7.24
C SER A 189 -19.21 0.71 -8.65
N LYS A 190 -20.36 0.74 -9.32
CA LYS A 190 -20.48 0.39 -10.74
C LYS A 190 -19.69 1.35 -11.62
N ARG A 191 -19.63 2.64 -11.27
CA ARG A 191 -18.84 3.64 -12.01
C ARG A 191 -17.37 3.26 -11.98
N PHE A 192 -16.83 3.00 -10.79
CA PHE A 192 -15.43 2.64 -10.66
C PHE A 192 -15.11 1.31 -11.38
N PHE A 193 -15.97 0.30 -11.25
CA PHE A 193 -15.78 -0.96 -11.97
C PHE A 193 -15.71 -0.74 -13.48
N ASN A 194 -16.66 0.02 -14.04
CA ASN A 194 -16.65 0.35 -15.47
C ASN A 194 -15.40 1.13 -15.88
N TYR A 195 -14.95 2.07 -15.03
CA TYR A 195 -13.71 2.80 -15.27
C TYR A 195 -12.50 1.85 -15.32
N LEU A 196 -12.36 0.94 -14.35
CA LEU A 196 -11.24 0.00 -14.30
C LEU A 196 -11.24 -0.98 -15.49
N ASP A 197 -12.42 -1.45 -15.89
CA ASP A 197 -12.60 -2.36 -17.03
C ASP A 197 -12.20 -1.70 -18.36
N ASN A 198 -12.44 -0.39 -18.50
CA ASN A 198 -12.10 0.40 -19.68
C ASN A 198 -10.76 1.14 -19.56
N PHE A 199 -9.99 0.90 -18.49
CA PHE A 199 -8.74 1.59 -18.25
C PHE A 199 -7.66 1.12 -19.23
N ASP A 200 -7.46 1.90 -20.30
CA ASP A 200 -6.45 1.63 -21.32
C ASP A 200 -5.06 2.07 -20.84
N SER A 201 -4.17 1.08 -20.71
CA SER A 201 -2.76 1.25 -20.37
C SER A 201 -1.82 0.97 -21.56
N SER A 202 -2.32 0.88 -22.79
CA SER A 202 -1.51 0.58 -23.99
C SER A 202 -0.37 1.58 -24.22
N CYS A 203 -0.56 2.84 -23.81
CA CYS A 203 0.46 3.89 -23.86
C CYS A 203 1.66 3.65 -22.93
N ASN A 204 1.55 2.73 -21.97
CA ASN A 204 2.60 2.40 -21.01
C ASN A 204 2.52 0.91 -20.62
N PRO A 205 3.17 0.01 -21.37
CA PRO A 205 3.13 -1.43 -21.10
C PRO A 205 3.78 -1.83 -19.76
N ASN A 206 4.56 -0.93 -19.15
CA ASN A 206 5.20 -1.15 -17.85
C ASN A 206 4.34 -0.71 -16.66
N LEU A 207 3.16 -0.12 -16.89
CA LEU A 207 2.25 0.33 -15.86
C LEU A 207 1.64 -0.85 -15.11
N THR A 208 1.74 -0.87 -13.79
CA THR A 208 1.04 -1.82 -12.93
C THR A 208 -0.32 -1.25 -12.50
N LYS A 209 -1.39 -1.98 -12.83
CA LYS A 209 -2.73 -1.75 -12.28
C LYS A 209 -2.85 -2.48 -10.95
N TYR A 210 -3.05 -1.75 -9.85
CA TYR A 210 -3.03 -2.30 -8.50
C TYR A 210 -4.37 -1.97 -7.80
N VAL A 211 -5.13 -2.98 -7.39
CA VAL A 211 -6.32 -2.82 -6.55
C VAL A 211 -6.12 -3.36 -5.14
N ILE A 212 -6.46 -2.56 -4.11
CA ILE A 212 -6.66 -3.04 -2.74
C ILE A 212 -8.16 -3.24 -2.51
N THR A 213 -8.57 -4.43 -2.07
CA THR A 213 -9.99 -4.80 -1.90
C THR A 213 -10.19 -5.75 -0.72
N ASN A 214 -11.41 -5.82 -0.18
CA ASN A 214 -11.81 -6.90 0.73
C ASN A 214 -12.19 -8.20 -0.02
N GLY A 215 -12.33 -8.15 -1.36
CA GLY A 215 -12.58 -9.30 -2.22
C GLY A 215 -14.01 -9.83 -2.25
N SER A 216 -14.89 -9.39 -1.35
CA SER A 216 -16.22 -10.01 -1.16
C SER A 216 -17.16 -9.87 -2.37
N LEU A 217 -16.98 -8.83 -3.19
CA LEU A 217 -17.82 -8.52 -4.36
C LEU A 217 -17.27 -9.05 -5.70
N LEU A 218 -16.10 -9.71 -5.67
CA LEU A 218 -15.47 -10.26 -6.86
C LEU A 218 -15.99 -11.67 -7.14
N THR A 219 -16.54 -11.86 -8.34
CA THR A 219 -16.88 -13.20 -8.85
C THR A 219 -15.72 -13.75 -9.68
N LYS A 220 -15.70 -15.06 -9.92
CA LYS A 220 -14.67 -15.69 -10.76
C LYS A 220 -14.61 -15.08 -12.16
N GLU A 221 -15.76 -14.75 -12.75
CA GLU A 221 -15.86 -14.14 -14.07
C GLU A 221 -15.21 -12.75 -14.10
N ARG A 222 -15.45 -11.93 -13.06
CA ARG A 222 -14.81 -10.61 -12.92
C ARG A 222 -13.31 -10.72 -12.72
N LEU A 223 -12.87 -11.67 -11.90
CA LEU A 223 -11.45 -11.94 -11.69
C LEU A 223 -10.78 -12.30 -13.03
N VAL A 224 -11.37 -13.21 -13.80
CA VAL A 224 -10.86 -13.60 -15.13
C VAL A 224 -10.81 -12.38 -16.07
N ALA A 225 -11.87 -11.57 -16.14
CA ALA A 225 -11.90 -10.38 -16.99
C ALA A 225 -10.75 -9.39 -16.66
N LEU A 226 -10.45 -9.18 -15.38
CA LEU A 226 -9.42 -8.24 -14.93
C LEU A 226 -7.97 -8.79 -15.02
N THR A 227 -7.79 -10.10 -15.13
CA THR A 227 -6.47 -10.76 -15.04
C THR A 227 -6.04 -11.51 -16.30
N SER A 228 -6.98 -11.92 -17.16
CA SER A 228 -6.69 -12.65 -18.40
C SER A 228 -6.55 -11.68 -19.58
N VAL A 229 -5.81 -10.60 -19.38
CA VAL A 229 -5.49 -9.56 -20.36
C VAL A 229 -3.97 -9.35 -20.45
N GLU A 230 -3.51 -8.60 -21.45
CA GLU A 230 -2.08 -8.36 -21.67
C GLU A 230 -1.42 -7.71 -20.45
N ASN A 231 -2.00 -6.62 -19.94
CA ASN A 231 -1.64 -5.97 -18.69
C ASN A 231 -2.68 -6.27 -17.60
N PRO A 232 -2.49 -7.28 -16.75
CA PRO A 232 -3.47 -7.69 -15.75
C PRO A 232 -3.51 -6.75 -14.54
N VAL A 233 -4.61 -6.82 -13.78
CA VAL A 233 -4.70 -6.20 -12.45
C VAL A 233 -3.98 -7.09 -11.42
N TYR A 234 -3.12 -6.46 -10.62
CA TYR A 234 -2.57 -7.01 -9.39
C TYR A 234 -3.47 -6.67 -8.21
N PHE A 235 -3.75 -7.65 -7.35
CA PHE A 235 -4.65 -7.52 -6.21
C PHE A 235 -3.89 -7.65 -4.88
N LEU A 236 -4.14 -6.71 -3.97
CA LEU A 236 -3.88 -6.90 -2.54
C LEU A 236 -5.21 -7.15 -1.84
N VAL A 237 -5.44 -8.39 -1.44
CA VAL A 237 -6.72 -8.82 -0.85
C VAL A 237 -6.60 -8.78 0.67
N SER A 238 -7.43 -7.97 1.32
CA SER A 238 -7.38 -7.78 2.77
C SER A 238 -8.26 -8.79 3.49
N ILE A 239 -7.62 -9.78 4.12
CA ILE A 239 -8.28 -10.82 4.92
C ILE A 239 -7.55 -10.92 6.26
N ASP A 240 -8.24 -10.68 7.37
CA ASP A 240 -7.62 -10.68 8.70
C ASP A 240 -8.06 -11.90 9.49
N GLY A 241 -7.10 -12.73 9.86
CA GLY A 241 -7.35 -14.05 10.43
C GLY A 241 -7.53 -15.14 9.38
N VAL A 242 -7.32 -16.38 9.81
CA VAL A 242 -7.44 -17.61 9.03
C VAL A 242 -8.68 -18.42 9.40
N THR A 243 -9.34 -18.09 10.52
CA THR A 243 -10.58 -18.76 10.94
C THR A 243 -11.80 -17.90 10.65
N LYS A 244 -12.94 -18.55 10.40
CA LYS A 244 -14.23 -17.88 10.24
C LYS A 244 -14.57 -16.98 11.43
N GLN A 245 -14.37 -17.49 12.65
CA GLN A 245 -14.70 -16.77 13.87
C GLN A 245 -13.88 -15.47 14.00
N THR A 246 -12.57 -15.54 13.79
CA THR A 246 -11.68 -14.37 13.87
C THR A 246 -12.02 -13.37 12.77
N TYR A 247 -12.15 -13.84 11.54
CA TYR A 247 -12.43 -12.98 10.39
C TYR A 247 -13.76 -12.22 10.53
N GLU A 248 -14.86 -12.92 10.82
CA GLU A 248 -16.19 -12.29 10.87
C GLU A 248 -16.38 -11.41 12.11
N LYS A 249 -15.62 -11.65 13.19
CA LYS A 249 -15.53 -10.72 14.34
C LYS A 249 -14.94 -9.37 13.91
N ILE A 250 -13.92 -9.40 13.05
CA ILE A 250 -13.17 -8.21 12.63
C ILE A 250 -13.88 -7.49 11.48
N ARG A 251 -14.22 -8.23 10.42
CA ARG A 251 -14.71 -7.74 9.13
C ARG A 251 -16.24 -7.82 9.09
N VAL A 252 -16.88 -7.06 9.98
CA VAL A 252 -18.34 -7.09 10.19
C VAL A 252 -19.09 -6.84 8.89
N GLY A 253 -20.05 -7.70 8.57
CA GLY A 253 -20.87 -7.62 7.35
C GLY A 253 -20.33 -8.44 6.17
N LEU A 254 -19.12 -8.99 6.28
CA LEU A 254 -18.55 -9.92 5.30
C LEU A 254 -18.60 -11.36 5.82
N THR A 255 -18.66 -12.31 4.89
CA THR A 255 -18.65 -13.75 5.21
C THR A 255 -17.31 -14.36 4.84
N TYR A 256 -16.72 -15.14 5.74
CA TYR A 256 -15.40 -15.75 5.56
C TYR A 256 -15.31 -16.60 4.28
N GLU A 257 -16.34 -17.42 4.01
CA GLU A 257 -16.34 -18.30 2.85
C GLU A 257 -16.21 -17.53 1.53
N ARG A 258 -16.88 -16.38 1.44
CA ARG A 258 -16.90 -15.56 0.23
C ARG A 258 -15.54 -14.93 -0.08
N VAL A 259 -14.83 -14.46 0.93
CA VAL A 259 -13.51 -13.84 0.73
C VAL A 259 -12.42 -14.89 0.49
N MET A 260 -12.53 -16.06 1.14
CA MET A 260 -11.63 -17.19 0.86
C MET A 260 -11.87 -17.74 -0.54
N GLU A 261 -13.12 -17.80 -1.01
CA GLU A 261 -13.43 -18.13 -2.40
C GLU A 261 -12.74 -17.16 -3.38
N CYS A 262 -12.77 -15.86 -3.10
CA CYS A 262 -12.04 -14.87 -3.91
C CYS A 262 -10.52 -15.15 -3.91
N LEU A 263 -9.92 -15.39 -2.75
CA LEU A 263 -8.48 -15.68 -2.62
C LEU A 263 -8.09 -16.96 -3.37
N PHE A 264 -8.87 -18.03 -3.23
CA PHE A 264 -8.63 -19.30 -3.91
C PHE A 264 -8.78 -19.19 -5.43
N ASN A 265 -9.79 -18.45 -5.92
CA ASN A 265 -9.93 -18.19 -7.35
C ASN A 265 -8.75 -17.39 -7.90
N LEU A 266 -8.27 -16.36 -7.19
CA LEU A 266 -7.08 -15.61 -7.59
C LEU A 266 -5.81 -16.49 -7.62
N ALA A 267 -5.62 -17.34 -6.61
CA ALA A 267 -4.51 -18.30 -6.58
C ALA A 267 -4.57 -19.29 -7.75
N GLU A 268 -5.77 -19.81 -8.08
CA GLU A 268 -5.98 -20.69 -9.23
C GLU A 268 -5.65 -19.98 -10.56
N ILE A 269 -6.07 -18.73 -10.72
CA ILE A 269 -5.80 -17.92 -11.91
C ILE A 269 -4.30 -17.64 -12.02
N GLN A 270 -3.64 -17.23 -10.93
CA GLN A 270 -2.20 -17.00 -10.87
C GLN A 270 -1.41 -18.24 -11.28
N ALA A 271 -1.77 -19.41 -10.74
CA ALA A 271 -1.10 -20.68 -11.06
C ALA A 271 -1.23 -21.08 -12.54
N LYS A 272 -2.29 -20.63 -13.23
CA LYS A 272 -2.53 -20.87 -14.67
C LYS A 272 -2.00 -19.74 -15.55
N SER A 273 -1.49 -18.66 -14.98
CA SER A 273 -1.05 -17.49 -15.74
C SER A 273 0.22 -17.80 -16.54
N ALA A 274 0.29 -17.27 -17.76
CA ALA A 274 1.52 -17.34 -18.55
C ALA A 274 2.65 -16.58 -17.83
N ASN A 275 3.89 -17.07 -17.94
CA ASN A 275 5.12 -16.45 -17.42
C ASN A 275 5.17 -16.27 -15.89
N ASN A 276 4.44 -17.08 -15.10
CA ASN A 276 4.45 -17.03 -13.63
C ASN A 276 4.14 -15.62 -13.09
N ARG A 277 3.16 -14.93 -13.67
CA ARG A 277 2.77 -13.58 -13.25
C ARG A 277 2.27 -13.62 -11.81
N VAL A 278 2.79 -12.72 -10.97
CA VAL A 278 2.22 -12.48 -9.64
C VAL A 278 1.00 -11.57 -9.81
N LEU A 279 -0.16 -12.08 -9.42
CA LEU A 279 -1.47 -11.41 -9.55
C LEU A 279 -2.08 -11.07 -8.19
N VAL A 280 -1.65 -11.73 -7.11
CA VAL A 280 -2.26 -11.57 -5.80
C VAL A 280 -1.23 -11.59 -4.68
N CYS A 281 -1.43 -10.70 -3.71
CA CYS A 281 -0.85 -10.77 -2.38
C CYS A 281 -1.97 -10.70 -1.34
N TRP A 282 -1.88 -11.54 -0.31
CA TRP A 282 -2.77 -11.51 0.84
C TRP A 282 -2.26 -10.45 1.83
N ASN A 283 -3.08 -9.46 2.15
CA ASN A 283 -2.83 -8.50 3.22
C ASN A 283 -3.54 -8.91 4.51
N TYR A 284 -2.76 -8.98 5.59
CA TYR A 284 -3.18 -9.45 6.90
C TYR A 284 -2.81 -8.41 7.97
N VAL A 285 -3.80 -7.81 8.63
CA VAL A 285 -3.54 -6.87 9.73
C VAL A 285 -3.29 -7.64 11.03
N VAL A 286 -2.11 -7.45 11.60
CA VAL A 286 -1.72 -8.05 12.87
C VAL A 286 -2.30 -7.23 14.02
N MET A 287 -3.12 -7.92 14.81
CA MET A 287 -3.87 -7.44 15.96
C MET A 287 -3.79 -8.50 17.05
N ASN A 288 -4.27 -8.20 18.24
CA ASN A 288 -4.34 -9.18 19.33
C ASN A 288 -5.14 -10.42 18.90
N SER A 289 -6.32 -10.22 18.30
CA SER A 289 -7.17 -11.32 17.81
C SER A 289 -6.58 -12.14 16.66
N THR A 290 -5.56 -11.63 15.96
CA THR A 290 -4.99 -12.27 14.76
C THR A 290 -3.53 -12.71 14.95
N LEU A 291 -2.92 -12.40 16.09
CA LEU A 291 -1.50 -12.65 16.36
C LEU A 291 -1.15 -14.15 16.37
N ASP A 292 -2.04 -14.99 16.88
CA ASP A 292 -1.78 -16.42 17.03
C ASP A 292 -2.07 -17.24 15.78
N GLU A 293 -2.77 -16.66 14.80
CA GLU A 293 -3.10 -17.29 13.53
C GLU A 293 -2.06 -17.01 12.41
N MET A 294 -1.00 -16.24 12.71
CA MET A 294 -0.01 -15.83 11.71
C MET A 294 0.76 -17.00 11.10
N ARG A 295 1.05 -18.05 11.87
CA ARG A 295 1.79 -19.22 11.38
C ARG A 295 0.95 -20.00 10.38
N GLU A 296 -0.32 -20.21 10.71
CA GLU A 296 -1.31 -20.82 9.82
C GLU A 296 -1.54 -19.97 8.57
N ALA A 297 -1.49 -18.64 8.67
CA ALA A 297 -1.59 -17.75 7.51
C ALA A 297 -0.41 -17.97 6.54
N ILE A 298 0.82 -18.08 7.07
CA ILE A 298 2.02 -18.43 6.29
C ILE A 298 1.84 -19.80 5.62
N ASP A 299 1.37 -20.81 6.35
CA ASP A 299 1.14 -22.15 5.82
C ASP A 299 0.10 -22.16 4.69
N LEU A 300 -0.99 -21.42 4.86
CA LEU A 300 -2.04 -21.31 3.85
C LEU A 300 -1.57 -20.55 2.61
N ALA A 301 -0.88 -19.42 2.78
CA ALA A 301 -0.32 -18.66 1.68
C ALA A 301 0.69 -19.51 0.87
N ALA A 302 1.56 -20.26 1.56
CA ALA A 302 2.52 -21.14 0.93
C ALA A 302 1.84 -22.29 0.16
N LYS A 303 0.76 -22.87 0.74
CA LYS A 303 -0.05 -23.90 0.06
C LYS A 303 -0.71 -23.38 -1.22
N LEU A 304 -1.13 -22.12 -1.23
CA LEU A 304 -1.74 -21.46 -2.38
C LEU A 304 -0.71 -20.89 -3.37
N ASN A 305 0.57 -20.87 -3.00
CA ASN A 305 1.65 -20.23 -3.74
C ASN A 305 1.35 -18.75 -4.05
N ILE A 306 0.96 -18.01 -3.01
CA ILE A 306 0.70 -16.56 -3.06
C ILE A 306 1.53 -15.85 -1.99
N ASP A 307 1.86 -14.59 -2.25
CA ASP A 307 2.60 -13.76 -1.30
C ASP A 307 1.71 -13.28 -0.15
N LEU A 308 2.33 -12.97 0.99
CA LEU A 308 1.65 -12.56 2.23
C LEU A 308 2.32 -11.31 2.83
N ASN A 309 1.55 -10.26 3.04
CA ASN A 309 1.96 -9.05 3.73
C ASN A 309 1.29 -8.96 5.10
N PHE A 310 2.11 -8.88 6.16
CA PHE A 310 1.66 -8.56 7.50
C PHE A 310 1.71 -7.05 7.74
N ALA A 311 0.54 -6.43 7.88
CA ALA A 311 0.42 -5.01 8.21
C ALA A 311 0.25 -4.83 9.72
N ALA A 312 1.00 -3.92 10.32
CA ALA A 312 0.76 -3.54 11.71
C ALA A 312 -0.50 -2.66 11.84
N LEU A 313 -1.35 -2.95 12.82
CA LEU A 313 -2.49 -2.10 13.15
C LEU A 313 -2.03 -0.69 13.55
N GLN A 314 -2.71 0.33 13.02
CA GLN A 314 -2.49 1.75 13.31
C GLN A 314 -3.73 2.34 13.98
N GLY A 315 -3.55 3.28 14.90
CA GLY A 315 -4.66 3.94 15.61
C GLY A 315 -4.92 3.41 17.02
N GLU A 316 -5.86 4.03 17.73
CA GLU A 316 -6.15 3.75 19.14
C GLU A 316 -7.16 2.61 19.31
N PHE A 317 -6.66 1.38 19.41
CA PHE A 317 -7.48 0.19 19.68
C PHE A 317 -6.91 -0.56 20.91
N PRO A 318 -7.31 -0.20 22.14
CA PRO A 318 -6.72 -0.74 23.37
C PRO A 318 -6.68 -2.27 23.47
N GLU A 319 -7.70 -2.95 22.95
CA GLU A 319 -7.81 -4.41 23.03
C GLU A 319 -7.12 -5.15 21.88
N GLU A 320 -6.77 -4.44 20.80
CA GLU A 320 -6.38 -5.07 19.53
C GLU A 320 -5.02 -4.58 19.02
N ASN A 321 -4.62 -3.34 19.31
CA ASN A 321 -3.35 -2.78 18.86
C ASN A 321 -2.20 -3.18 19.79
N ILE A 322 -1.65 -4.38 19.56
CA ILE A 322 -0.50 -4.94 20.29
C ILE A 322 0.78 -4.09 20.15
N PHE A 323 0.85 -3.16 19.19
CA PHE A 323 2.00 -2.27 19.05
C PHE A 323 1.87 -1.03 19.94
N ARG A 324 0.65 -0.69 20.37
CA ARG A 324 0.36 0.41 21.29
C ARG A 324 0.12 -0.04 22.72
N TYR A 325 -0.62 -1.12 22.84
CA TYR A 325 -1.11 -1.72 24.09
C TYR A 325 -0.70 -3.18 24.09
N PRO A 326 0.61 -3.47 24.28
CA PRO A 326 1.12 -4.83 24.10
C PRO A 326 0.58 -5.73 25.22
N VAL A 327 -0.05 -6.84 24.83
CA VAL A 327 -0.52 -7.90 25.74
C VAL A 327 0.61 -8.80 26.26
N TYR A 328 1.78 -8.71 25.64
CA TYR A 328 3.02 -9.40 26.02
C TYR A 328 4.16 -8.40 26.22
N THR A 329 5.24 -8.81 26.87
CA THR A 329 6.44 -7.97 26.91
C THR A 329 7.04 -7.78 25.51
N PRO A 330 7.74 -6.66 25.24
CA PRO A 330 8.42 -6.45 23.97
C PRO A 330 9.34 -7.60 23.56
N GLU A 331 10.04 -8.21 24.52
CA GLU A 331 10.93 -9.35 24.28
C GLU A 331 10.17 -10.57 23.75
N ILE A 332 9.02 -10.90 24.35
CA ILE A 332 8.18 -12.02 23.90
C ILE A 332 7.67 -11.77 22.48
N LEU A 333 7.19 -10.56 22.18
CA LEU A 333 6.71 -10.23 20.83
C LEU A 333 7.83 -10.28 19.78
N ILE A 334 9.02 -9.75 20.11
CA ILE A 334 10.17 -9.79 19.21
C ILE A 334 10.55 -11.25 18.92
N ASN A 335 10.65 -12.10 19.95
CA ASN A 335 10.98 -13.51 19.76
C ASN A 335 9.94 -14.23 18.89
N LYS A 336 8.64 -14.02 19.16
CA LYS A 336 7.54 -14.59 18.35
C LYS A 336 7.66 -14.17 16.88
N PHE A 337 7.92 -12.90 16.60
CA PHE A 337 8.07 -12.41 15.23
C PHE A 337 9.36 -12.88 14.57
N THR A 338 10.47 -13.01 15.30
CA THR A 338 11.71 -13.58 14.77
C THR A 338 11.52 -15.05 14.40
N GLU A 339 10.87 -15.85 15.24
CA GLU A 339 10.53 -17.25 14.92
C GLU A 339 9.63 -17.35 13.68
N LEU A 340 8.65 -16.46 13.54
CA LEU A 340 7.78 -16.39 12.36
C LEU A 340 8.57 -15.97 11.11
N GLN A 341 9.53 -15.05 11.23
CA GLN A 341 10.40 -14.65 10.12
C GLN A 341 11.24 -15.83 9.65
N ASP A 342 11.91 -16.52 10.56
CA ASP A 342 12.73 -17.70 10.26
C ASP A 342 11.88 -18.82 9.65
N TYR A 343 10.68 -19.03 10.20
CA TYR A 343 9.73 -19.99 9.64
C TYR A 343 9.30 -19.61 8.22
N SER A 344 9.00 -18.34 7.96
CA SER A 344 8.58 -17.86 6.64
C SER A 344 9.69 -18.04 5.59
N ASN A 345 10.96 -17.90 5.98
CA ASN A 345 12.12 -18.12 5.10
C ASN A 345 12.25 -19.59 4.64
N THR A 346 11.57 -20.53 5.30
CA THR A 346 11.51 -21.94 4.86
C THR A 346 10.49 -22.19 3.74
N LYS A 347 9.66 -21.19 3.41
CA LYS A 347 8.61 -21.29 2.40
C LYS A 347 9.06 -20.63 1.10
N ASN A 348 8.52 -21.10 -0.03
CA ASN A 348 8.82 -20.55 -1.36
C ASN A 348 7.78 -19.48 -1.77
N ILE A 349 7.54 -18.51 -0.89
CA ILE A 349 6.66 -17.34 -1.12
C ILE A 349 7.30 -16.10 -0.50
N ALA A 350 6.94 -14.91 -0.97
CA ALA A 350 7.34 -13.69 -0.27
C ALA A 350 6.45 -13.46 0.95
N VAL A 351 7.08 -13.27 2.11
CA VAL A 351 6.43 -12.82 3.34
C VAL A 351 7.06 -11.51 3.78
N SER A 352 6.24 -10.48 3.95
CA SER A 352 6.69 -9.12 4.30
C SER A 352 6.02 -8.56 5.55
N GLY A 353 6.64 -7.54 6.13
CA GLY A 353 6.10 -6.72 7.23
C GLY A 353 6.58 -7.13 8.62
N ILE A 354 7.12 -8.34 8.78
CA ILE A 354 7.62 -8.85 10.07
C ILE A 354 8.81 -8.03 10.58
N ASP A 355 9.78 -7.68 9.71
CA ASP A 355 10.91 -6.84 10.12
C ASP A 355 10.43 -5.47 10.63
N GLY A 356 9.40 -4.92 9.99
CA GLY A 356 8.78 -3.65 10.38
C GLY A 356 8.02 -3.72 11.69
N MET A 357 7.38 -4.84 11.99
CA MET A 357 6.75 -5.08 13.29
C MET A 357 7.77 -5.19 14.41
N ILE A 358 8.83 -5.99 14.22
CA ILE A 358 9.96 -6.11 15.15
C ILE A 358 10.57 -4.72 15.41
N TYR A 359 10.83 -3.97 14.34
CA TYR A 359 11.38 -2.63 14.44
C TYR A 359 10.46 -1.71 15.26
N ARG A 360 9.15 -1.70 14.97
CA ARG A 360 8.18 -0.86 15.69
C ARG A 360 8.16 -1.16 17.19
N ILE A 361 8.26 -2.43 17.58
CA ILE A 361 8.32 -2.83 18.99
C ILE A 361 9.61 -2.31 19.64
N LYS A 362 10.77 -2.45 18.98
CA LYS A 362 12.06 -1.98 19.50
C LYS A 362 12.06 -0.46 19.75
N GLN A 363 11.39 0.33 18.92
CA GLN A 363 11.29 1.79 19.12
C GLN A 363 10.45 2.19 20.35
N ARG A 364 9.69 1.27 20.93
CA ARG A 364 8.77 1.53 22.03
C ARG A 364 9.23 1.04 23.40
N GLN A 365 10.45 0.50 23.52
CA GLN A 365 10.96 0.00 24.81
C GLN A 365 10.92 1.05 25.94
N ASP A 366 10.92 2.36 25.63
CA ASP A 366 10.81 3.43 26.64
C ASP A 366 9.37 3.82 27.05
N TYR A 367 8.32 3.17 26.53
CA TYR A 367 6.90 3.48 26.87
C TYR A 367 6.30 2.58 27.95
N LEU A 368 7.03 1.58 28.42
CA LEU A 368 6.59 0.81 29.58
C LEU A 368 6.86 1.65 30.83
N PRO A 369 5.84 1.94 31.68
CA PRO A 369 6.14 2.44 33.00
C PRO A 369 7.11 1.44 33.64
N ALA A 370 8.23 1.95 34.16
CA ALA A 370 9.09 1.16 35.03
C ALA A 370 8.20 0.67 36.17
N TYR A 371 7.95 -0.64 36.19
CA TYR A 371 7.14 -1.30 37.23
C TYR A 371 7.73 -1.06 38.61
#